data_AF-A0A968GP36-F1
#
_entry.id   AF-A0A968GP36-F1
#
_cell.length_a   1.000
_cell.length_b   1.000
_cell.length_c   1.000
_cell.angle_alpha   90.00
_cell.angle_beta   90.00
_cell.angle_gamma   90.00
#
_symmetry.space_group_name_H-M   'P 1'
#
loop_
_entity.id
_entity.type
_entity.pdbx_description
1 polymer ?
#
loop_
_entity_poly.entity_id
_entity_poly.type
_entity_poly.pdbx_seq_one_letter_code
_entity_poly.pdbx_strand_id
1 'polypeptide(L)'
;ERITSTRTGSITSMQAVFVPADDYSYPAHVATFTHLDATIALERSIVEKGIYPAVDPLGSTSRILDPNIVGEEHYRTAREVQRVLQRYKDLQDIIAILGIDELSEDDKLLVARARKIERFFSQPFFVAERFTGISGRYVSLNDTVQGFREILDGKCDDLPEQAFMMAGTIDDVREKADKIAKGA
;
A
#
# COMPACT_ATOMS: atom_id res chain seq x y z
N GLU A 1 -20.48 -21.33 2.38
CA GLU A 1 -19.51 -22.40 2.03
C GLU A 1 -19.63 -23.00 0.61
N ARG A 2 -20.62 -22.63 -0.23
CA ARG A 2 -20.69 -23.09 -1.63
C ARG A 2 -19.59 -22.52 -2.54
N ILE A 3 -19.00 -21.38 -2.15
CA ILE A 3 -17.89 -20.74 -2.84
C ILE A 3 -16.62 -21.33 -2.23
N THR A 4 -15.99 -22.27 -2.92
CA THR A 4 -14.76 -22.92 -2.49
C THR A 4 -14.06 -23.60 -3.67
N SER A 5 -12.80 -23.99 -3.49
CA SER A 5 -12.05 -24.79 -4.46
C SER A 5 -12.18 -26.28 -4.17
N THR A 6 -12.40 -27.06 -5.21
CA THR A 6 -12.56 -28.52 -5.16
C THR A 6 -11.44 -29.19 -5.97
N ARG A 7 -11.37 -30.53 -5.92
CA ARG A 7 -10.38 -31.29 -6.73
C ARG A 7 -10.60 -31.16 -8.23
N THR A 8 -11.80 -30.82 -8.68
CA THR A 8 -12.18 -30.75 -10.10
C THR A 8 -12.23 -29.32 -10.66
N GLY A 9 -12.07 -28.31 -9.81
CA GLY A 9 -12.12 -26.92 -10.22
C GLY A 9 -12.10 -25.95 -9.04
N SER A 10 -11.74 -24.71 -9.31
CA SER A 10 -11.61 -23.64 -8.32
C SER A 10 -12.57 -22.49 -8.60
N ILE A 11 -13.14 -21.91 -7.54
CA ILE A 11 -13.87 -20.64 -7.60
C ILE A 11 -13.11 -19.62 -6.76
N THR A 12 -12.60 -18.57 -7.41
CA THR A 12 -12.03 -17.40 -6.74
C THR A 12 -13.07 -16.29 -6.75
N SER A 13 -13.67 -16.00 -5.60
CA SER A 13 -14.67 -14.93 -5.48
C SER A 13 -14.05 -13.62 -5.02
N MET A 14 -14.38 -12.52 -5.68
CA MET A 14 -14.13 -11.16 -5.19
C MET A 14 -15.47 -10.55 -4.76
N GLN A 15 -15.60 -10.19 -3.49
CA GLN A 15 -16.86 -9.74 -2.90
C GLN A 15 -16.71 -8.32 -2.38
N ALA A 16 -17.58 -7.41 -2.84
CA ALA A 16 -17.65 -6.06 -2.32
C ALA A 16 -18.58 -6.03 -1.10
N VAL A 17 -18.06 -5.64 0.06
CA VAL A 17 -18.82 -5.49 1.30
C VAL A 17 -18.91 -3.99 1.61
N PHE A 18 -20.13 -3.46 1.63
CA PHE A 18 -20.36 -2.08 2.05
C PHE A 18 -20.38 -2.00 3.58
N VAL A 19 -19.59 -1.08 4.13
CA VAL A 19 -19.50 -0.81 5.58
C VAL A 19 -20.22 0.52 5.87
N PRO A 20 -21.42 0.50 6.48
CA PRO A 20 -22.13 1.73 6.80
C PRO A 20 -21.39 2.56 7.84
N ALA A 21 -21.31 3.87 7.62
CA ALA A 21 -20.70 4.83 8.54
C ALA A 21 -19.24 4.49 8.95
N ASP A 22 -18.52 3.75 8.11
CA ASP A 22 -17.12 3.36 8.35
C ASP A 22 -16.93 2.53 9.65
N ASP A 23 -17.98 1.86 10.13
CA ASP A 23 -17.97 1.05 11.36
C ASP A 23 -17.82 -0.46 11.08
N TYR A 24 -16.60 -0.96 11.23
CA TYR A 24 -16.27 -2.38 11.05
C TYR A 24 -16.75 -3.29 12.19
N SER A 25 -17.24 -2.73 13.30
CA SER A 25 -17.67 -3.51 14.47
C SER A 25 -19.08 -4.10 14.33
N TYR A 26 -19.81 -3.71 13.29
CA TYR A 26 -21.15 -4.24 13.02
C TYR A 26 -21.12 -5.78 12.92
N PRO A 27 -22.00 -6.50 13.66
CA PRO A 27 -21.97 -7.96 13.74
C PRO A 27 -22.04 -8.67 12.38
N ALA A 28 -22.73 -8.08 11.39
CA ALA A 28 -22.82 -8.63 10.05
C ALA A 28 -21.47 -8.61 9.30
N HIS A 29 -20.65 -7.58 9.49
CA HIS A 29 -19.32 -7.49 8.88
C HIS A 29 -18.36 -8.47 9.54
N VAL A 30 -18.35 -8.52 10.87
CA VAL A 30 -17.53 -9.47 11.64
C VAL A 30 -17.83 -10.91 11.22
N ALA A 31 -19.11 -11.28 11.11
CA ALA A 31 -19.51 -12.61 10.64
C ALA A 31 -19.12 -12.88 9.17
N THR A 32 -19.07 -11.85 8.33
CA THR A 32 -18.63 -12.00 6.93
C THR A 32 -17.11 -12.22 6.86
N PHE A 33 -16.34 -11.47 7.65
CA PHE A 33 -14.87 -11.53 7.62
C PHE A 33 -14.30 -12.87 8.07
N THR A 34 -14.99 -13.62 8.95
CA THR A 34 -14.54 -14.97 9.36
C THR A 34 -14.58 -15.99 8.22
N HIS A 35 -15.31 -15.71 7.13
CA HIS A 35 -15.40 -16.57 5.95
C HIS A 35 -14.45 -16.16 4.82
N LEU A 36 -13.72 -15.05 4.94
CA LEU A 36 -12.84 -14.54 3.90
C LEU A 36 -11.38 -14.97 4.13
N ASP A 37 -10.73 -15.45 3.07
CA ASP A 37 -9.30 -15.79 3.11
C ASP A 37 -8.39 -14.56 3.05
N ALA A 38 -8.91 -13.44 2.52
CA ALA A 38 -8.24 -12.15 2.47
C ALA A 38 -9.27 -11.03 2.54
N THR A 39 -8.88 -9.93 3.18
CA THR A 39 -9.67 -8.70 3.30
C THR A 39 -8.85 -7.53 2.76
N ILE A 40 -9.47 -6.74 1.89
CA ILE A 40 -8.90 -5.48 1.38
C ILE A 40 -9.77 -4.37 1.99
N ALA A 41 -9.24 -3.68 2.98
CA ALA A 41 -9.91 -2.55 3.62
C ALA A 41 -9.68 -1.29 2.77
N LEU A 42 -10.77 -0.57 2.48
CA LEU A 42 -10.71 0.67 1.72
C LEU A 42 -11.10 1.84 2.63
N GLU A 43 -10.22 2.83 2.76
CA GLU A 43 -10.35 3.91 3.73
C GLU A 43 -10.51 5.28 3.08
N ARG A 44 -11.45 6.07 3.59
CA ARG A 44 -11.68 7.44 3.09
C ARG A 44 -10.49 8.37 3.35
N SER A 45 -9.84 8.21 4.50
CA SER A 45 -8.65 8.99 4.87
C SER A 45 -7.49 8.83 3.88
N ILE A 46 -7.42 7.69 3.17
CA ILE A 46 -6.41 7.44 2.13
C ILE A 46 -6.81 8.12 0.82
N VAL A 47 -8.10 8.12 0.47
CA VAL A 47 -8.65 8.88 -0.66
C VAL A 47 -8.37 10.38 -0.50
N GLU A 48 -8.53 10.92 0.70
CA GLU A 48 -8.28 12.34 1.00
C GLU A 48 -6.81 12.75 0.76
N LYS A 49 -5.88 11.80 0.85
CA LYS A 49 -4.47 11.98 0.46
C LYS A 49 -4.23 11.89 -1.07
N GLY A 50 -5.28 11.61 -1.85
CA GLY A 50 -5.23 11.41 -3.29
C GLY A 50 -4.68 10.04 -3.72
N ILE A 51 -4.51 9.09 -2.80
CA ILE A 51 -3.92 7.77 -3.08
C ILE A 51 -5.00 6.83 -3.62
N TYR A 52 -4.77 6.28 -4.81
CA TYR A 52 -5.64 5.31 -5.45
C TYR A 52 -4.84 4.08 -5.93
N PRO A 53 -5.28 2.85 -5.61
CA PRO A 53 -6.47 2.51 -4.83
C PRO A 53 -6.30 2.86 -3.34
N ALA A 54 -7.41 3.20 -2.67
CA ALA A 54 -7.40 3.65 -1.28
C ALA A 54 -7.35 2.49 -0.27
N VAL A 55 -6.44 1.55 -0.50
CA VAL A 55 -6.26 0.36 0.34
C VAL A 55 -5.51 0.73 1.60
N ASP A 56 -6.04 0.37 2.77
CA ASP A 56 -5.29 0.43 4.02
C ASP A 56 -4.39 -0.81 4.17
N PRO A 57 -3.06 -0.65 4.10
CA PRO A 57 -2.13 -1.78 4.22
C PRO A 57 -2.03 -2.36 5.64
N LEU A 58 -2.50 -1.65 6.66
CA LEU A 58 -2.53 -2.12 8.05
C LEU A 58 -3.86 -2.80 8.40
N GLY A 59 -4.98 -2.31 7.85
CA GLY A 59 -6.31 -2.91 7.99
C GLY A 59 -6.57 -4.10 7.06
N SER A 60 -5.82 -4.23 5.96
CA SER A 60 -5.95 -5.34 5.02
C SER A 60 -5.17 -6.58 5.49
N THR A 61 -5.75 -7.76 5.27
CA THR A 61 -5.16 -9.03 5.73
C THR A 61 -5.26 -10.12 4.67
N SER A 62 -4.37 -11.10 4.74
CA SER A 62 -4.44 -12.29 3.89
C SER A 62 -3.89 -13.49 4.63
N ARG A 63 -4.59 -14.62 4.54
CA ARG A 63 -4.19 -15.89 5.16
C ARG A 63 -2.97 -16.51 4.48
N ILE A 64 -2.74 -16.18 3.21
CA ILE A 64 -1.60 -16.71 2.43
C ILE A 64 -0.34 -15.85 2.54
N LEU A 65 -0.36 -14.76 3.32
CA LEU A 65 0.85 -14.01 3.66
C LEU A 65 1.67 -14.79 4.70
N ASP A 66 2.24 -15.91 4.23
CA ASP A 66 3.04 -16.88 4.96
C ASP A 66 4.30 -17.20 4.14
N PRO A 67 5.50 -17.21 4.73
CA PRO A 67 6.75 -17.43 3.99
C PRO A 67 6.79 -18.78 3.27
N ASN A 68 6.05 -19.79 3.73
CA ASN A 68 5.97 -21.10 3.07
C ASN A 68 5.11 -21.08 1.81
N ILE A 69 4.29 -20.04 1.61
CA ILE A 69 3.41 -19.88 0.45
C ILE A 69 3.95 -18.84 -0.51
N VAL A 70 4.26 -17.63 -0.01
CA VAL A 70 4.70 -16.51 -0.86
C VAL A 70 6.22 -16.41 -1.01
N GLY A 71 6.98 -17.20 -0.26
CA GLY A 71 8.43 -17.11 -0.16
C GLY A 71 8.91 -16.08 0.86
N GLU A 72 10.12 -16.27 1.35
CA GLU A 72 10.71 -15.48 2.44
C GLU A 72 10.87 -14.00 2.07
N GLU A 73 11.32 -13.71 0.85
CA GLU A 73 11.60 -12.34 0.41
C GLU A 73 10.32 -11.48 0.35
N HIS A 74 9.24 -12.02 -0.22
CA HIS A 74 7.95 -11.34 -0.27
C HIS A 74 7.41 -11.16 1.15
N TYR A 75 7.40 -12.22 1.96
CA TYR A 75 6.90 -12.15 3.33
C TYR A 75 7.64 -11.09 4.16
N ARG A 76 8.98 -11.13 4.18
CA ARG A 76 9.79 -10.17 4.95
C ARG A 76 9.57 -8.74 4.48
N THR A 77 9.54 -8.52 3.17
CA THR A 77 9.32 -7.18 2.60
C THR A 77 7.96 -6.64 3.00
N ALA A 78 6.89 -7.43 2.87
CA ALA A 78 5.55 -7.02 3.30
C ALA A 78 5.48 -6.71 4.80
N ARG A 79 6.09 -7.55 5.65
CA ARG A 79 6.12 -7.33 7.12
C ARG A 79 6.91 -6.10 7.52
N GLU A 80 8.02 -5.82 6.85
CA GLU A 80 8.80 -4.61 7.10
C GLU A 80 8.06 -3.35 6.65
N VAL A 81 7.38 -3.38 5.49
CA VAL A 81 6.50 -2.29 5.06
C VAL A 81 5.43 -2.01 6.13
N GLN A 82 4.74 -3.05 6.62
CA GLN A 82 3.75 -2.90 7.70
C GLN A 82 4.37 -2.30 8.97
N ARG A 83 5.57 -2.74 9.38
CA ARG A 83 6.26 -2.20 10.55
C ARG A 83 6.60 -0.72 10.40
N VAL A 84 7.09 -0.30 9.23
CA VAL A 84 7.42 1.10 8.94
C VAL A 84 6.17 1.97 8.99
N LEU A 85 5.07 1.51 8.38
CA LEU A 85 3.80 2.25 8.39
C LEU A 85 3.15 2.32 9.77
N GLN A 86 3.25 1.25 10.56
CA GLN A 86 2.76 1.26 11.94
C GLN A 86 3.52 2.29 12.78
N ARG A 87 4.87 2.28 12.72
CA ARG A 87 5.68 3.25 13.45
C ARG A 87 5.44 4.68 12.94
N TYR A 88 5.22 4.86 11.65
CA TYR A 88 4.82 6.16 11.11
C TYR A 88 3.48 6.64 11.69
N LYS A 89 2.48 5.77 11.79
CA LYS A 89 1.19 6.08 12.42
C LYS A 89 1.36 6.50 13.88
N ASP A 90 2.18 5.78 14.66
CA ASP A 90 2.47 6.14 16.05
C ASP A 90 3.15 7.52 16.19
N LEU A 91 3.96 7.90 15.19
CA LEU A 91 4.62 9.21 15.13
C LEU A 91 3.70 10.34 14.64
N GLN A 92 2.57 10.05 13.98
CA GLN A 92 1.69 11.09 13.42
C GLN A 92 1.10 12.01 14.49
N ASP A 93 0.71 11.46 15.65
CA ASP A 93 0.18 12.26 16.76
C ASP A 93 1.24 13.21 17.33
N ILE A 94 2.48 12.73 17.44
CA ILE A 94 3.62 13.54 17.88
C ILE A 94 3.89 14.66 16.86
N ILE A 95 3.92 14.34 15.57
CA ILE A 95 4.12 15.30 14.48
C ILE A 95 3.01 16.36 14.46
N ALA A 96 1.76 15.97 14.73
CA ALA A 96 0.63 16.89 14.73
C ALA A 96 0.70 17.92 15.88
N ILE A 97 1.32 17.56 17.01
CA ILE A 97 1.44 18.43 18.20
C ILE A 97 2.74 19.24 18.19
N LEU A 98 3.87 18.58 17.92
CA LEU A 98 5.21 19.16 18.08
C LEU A 98 5.87 19.58 16.76
N GLY A 99 5.41 19.04 15.62
CA GLY A 99 6.06 19.20 14.33
C GLY A 99 7.13 18.13 14.05
N ILE A 100 7.57 18.06 12.79
CA ILE A 100 8.53 17.05 12.33
C ILE A 100 9.96 17.32 12.81
N ASP A 101 10.29 18.59 13.08
CA ASP A 101 11.66 19.01 13.44
C ASP A 101 12.09 18.49 14.82
N GLU A 102 11.12 18.20 15.69
CA GLU A 102 11.30 17.69 17.05
C GLU A 102 11.56 16.18 17.11
N LEU A 103 11.47 15.47 15.99
CA LEU A 103 11.78 14.05 15.91
C LEU A 103 13.29 13.79 15.90
N SER A 104 13.69 12.60 16.35
CA SER A 104 15.05 12.11 16.14
C SER A 104 15.37 11.97 14.65
N GLU A 105 16.64 12.05 14.25
CA GLU A 105 17.03 11.89 12.84
C GLU A 105 16.61 10.52 12.27
N ASP A 106 16.66 9.47 13.09
CA ASP A 106 16.18 8.14 12.72
C ASP A 106 14.66 8.11 12.47
N ASP A 107 13.89 8.80 13.31
CA ASP A 107 12.43 8.90 13.14
C ASP A 107 12.06 9.78 11.94
N LYS A 108 12.81 10.86 11.69
CA LYS A 108 12.65 11.67 10.47
C LYS A 108 12.88 10.84 9.22
N LEU A 109 13.94 10.03 9.20
CA LEU A 109 14.23 9.11 8.10
C LEU A 109 13.10 8.08 7.92
N LEU A 110 12.61 7.51 9.02
CA LEU A 110 11.49 6.57 8.98
C LEU A 110 10.22 7.21 8.41
N VAL A 111 9.88 8.43 8.86
CA VAL A 111 8.74 9.21 8.35
C VAL A 111 8.89 9.47 6.86
N ALA A 112 10.08 9.87 6.40
CA ALA A 112 10.35 10.11 4.98
C ALA A 112 10.14 8.84 4.15
N ARG A 113 10.66 7.69 4.59
CA ARG A 113 10.45 6.40 3.91
C ARG A 113 8.99 5.97 3.94
N ALA A 114 8.30 6.11 5.08
CA ALA A 114 6.88 5.78 5.21
C ALA A 114 6.02 6.60 4.25
N ARG A 115 6.29 7.90 4.13
CA ARG A 115 5.62 8.79 3.17
C ARG A 115 5.83 8.41 1.71
N LYS A 116 7.02 7.89 1.37
CA LYS A 116 7.31 7.34 0.03
C LYS A 116 6.55 6.04 -0.21
N ILE A 117 6.54 5.15 0.78
CA ILE A 117 5.78 3.88 0.75
C ILE A 117 4.27 4.15 0.56
N GLU A 118 3.67 5.03 1.36
CA GLU A 118 2.24 5.39 1.23
C GLU A 118 1.90 5.84 -0.20
N ARG A 119 2.75 6.68 -0.80
CA ARG A 119 2.55 7.15 -2.17
C ARG A 119 2.81 6.07 -3.21
N PHE A 120 3.80 5.21 -3.00
CA PHE A 120 4.13 4.13 -3.92
C PHE A 120 3.05 3.04 -4.00
N PHE A 121 2.16 2.95 -3.01
CA PHE A 121 0.94 2.14 -3.13
C PHE A 121 -0.08 2.67 -4.15
N SER A 122 0.05 3.95 -4.57
CA SER A 122 -0.81 4.47 -5.62
C SER A 122 -0.37 3.99 -7.00
N GLN A 123 -1.33 3.60 -7.83
CA GLN A 123 -1.07 3.05 -9.16
C GLN A 123 -2.13 3.54 -10.16
N PRO A 124 -1.72 3.99 -11.37
CA PRO A 124 -2.67 4.35 -12.41
C PRO A 124 -3.36 3.10 -12.99
N PHE A 125 -4.69 3.10 -12.94
CA PHE A 125 -5.51 2.02 -13.49
C PHE A 125 -5.89 2.27 -14.95
N PHE A 126 -5.84 1.22 -15.78
CA PHE A 126 -6.27 1.29 -17.19
C PHE A 126 -7.72 1.77 -17.34
N VAL A 127 -8.60 1.36 -16.42
CA VAL A 127 -10.01 1.79 -16.44
C VAL A 127 -10.21 3.25 -16.03
N ALA A 128 -9.26 3.82 -15.31
CA ALA A 128 -9.30 5.20 -14.82
C ALA A 128 -8.66 6.20 -15.80
N GLU A 129 -7.95 5.72 -16.82
CA GLU A 129 -7.17 6.53 -17.77
C GLU A 129 -7.99 7.64 -18.44
N ARG A 130 -9.27 7.37 -18.75
CA ARG A 130 -10.18 8.39 -19.33
C ARG A 130 -10.49 9.55 -18.38
N PHE A 131 -10.37 9.34 -17.08
CA PHE A 131 -10.65 10.34 -16.06
C PHE A 131 -9.37 11.02 -15.55
N THR A 132 -8.27 10.27 -15.47
CA THR A 132 -7.00 10.77 -14.94
C THR A 132 -6.08 11.36 -16.01
N GLY A 133 -6.23 10.96 -17.28
CA GLY A 133 -5.29 11.27 -18.35
C GLY A 133 -3.94 10.57 -18.21
N ILE A 134 -3.79 9.66 -17.24
CA ILE A 134 -2.57 8.91 -16.97
C ILE A 134 -2.75 7.48 -17.47
N SER A 135 -1.85 7.04 -18.36
CA SER A 135 -1.85 5.67 -18.88
C SER A 135 -1.81 4.67 -17.73
N GLY A 136 -2.70 3.68 -17.79
CA GLY A 136 -2.68 2.58 -16.84
C GLY A 136 -1.35 1.83 -16.85
N ARG A 137 -0.95 1.30 -15.70
CA ARG A 137 0.25 0.47 -15.55
C ARG A 137 -0.12 -0.88 -14.95
N TYR A 138 0.49 -1.94 -15.48
CA TYR A 138 0.52 -3.25 -14.85
C TYR A 138 1.89 -3.43 -14.20
N VAL A 139 1.91 -3.88 -12.95
CA VAL A 139 3.15 -4.07 -12.17
C VAL A 139 3.26 -5.55 -11.84
N SER A 140 4.39 -6.17 -12.14
CA SER A 140 4.60 -7.57 -11.82
C SER A 140 4.84 -7.77 -10.32
N LEU A 141 4.60 -8.98 -9.82
CA LEU A 141 4.86 -9.31 -8.41
C LEU A 141 6.34 -9.09 -8.04
N ASN A 142 7.26 -9.49 -8.92
CA ASN A 142 8.69 -9.32 -8.69
C ASN A 142 9.06 -7.85 -8.58
N ASP A 143 8.56 -7.01 -9.50
CA ASP A 143 8.87 -5.57 -9.50
C ASP A 143 8.27 -4.87 -8.28
N THR A 144 7.12 -5.36 -7.79
CA THR A 144 6.49 -4.86 -6.56
C THR A 144 7.38 -5.15 -5.35
N VAL A 145 7.78 -6.41 -5.17
CA VAL A 145 8.61 -6.82 -4.03
C VAL A 145 9.96 -6.10 -4.08
N GLN A 146 10.61 -6.05 -5.24
CA GLN A 146 11.88 -5.35 -5.41
C GLN A 146 11.73 -3.84 -5.15
N GLY A 147 10.71 -3.19 -5.71
CA GLY A 147 10.48 -1.75 -5.53
C GLY A 147 10.31 -1.37 -4.06
N PHE A 148 9.49 -2.10 -3.31
CA PHE A 148 9.35 -1.86 -1.87
C PHE A 148 10.63 -2.19 -1.09
N ARG A 149 11.36 -3.24 -1.47
CA ARG A 149 12.64 -3.58 -0.85
C ARG A 149 13.67 -2.46 -1.03
N GLU A 150 13.76 -1.86 -2.21
CA GLU A 150 14.69 -0.75 -2.48
C GLU A 150 14.37 0.49 -1.65
N ILE A 151 13.08 0.81 -1.45
CA ILE A 151 12.66 1.91 -0.56
C ILE A 151 13.05 1.60 0.89
N LEU A 152 12.77 0.37 1.37
CA LEU A 152 13.11 -0.04 2.72
C LEU A 152 14.63 -0.04 2.99
N ASP A 153 15.42 -0.43 1.98
CA ASP A 153 16.89 -0.44 2.04
C ASP A 153 17.52 0.95 1.93
N GLY A 154 16.72 2.00 1.68
CA GLY A 154 17.19 3.37 1.57
C GLY A 154 17.83 3.74 0.24
N LYS A 155 17.73 2.87 -0.78
CA LYS A 155 18.29 3.14 -2.12
C LYS A 155 17.57 4.27 -2.87
N CYS A 156 16.43 4.72 -2.33
CA CYS A 156 15.58 5.74 -2.92
C CYS A 156 15.36 6.92 -1.95
N ASP A 157 16.23 7.09 -0.95
CA ASP A 157 16.11 8.12 0.09
C ASP A 157 16.33 9.54 -0.46
N ASP A 158 17.13 9.67 -1.51
CA ASP A 158 17.40 10.91 -2.26
C ASP A 158 16.25 11.33 -3.18
N LEU A 159 15.38 10.39 -3.58
CA LEU A 159 14.28 10.68 -4.50
C LEU A 159 13.17 11.50 -3.81
N PRO A 160 12.56 12.48 -4.51
CA PRO A 160 11.47 13.29 -3.95
C PRO A 160 10.19 12.46 -3.75
N GLU A 161 9.45 12.71 -2.67
CA GLU A 161 8.21 11.99 -2.34
C GLU A 161 7.17 12.02 -3.48
N GLN A 162 7.11 13.12 -4.22
CA GLN A 162 6.17 13.32 -5.33
C GLN A 162 6.38 12.33 -6.49
N ALA A 163 7.61 11.85 -6.69
CA ALA A 163 7.92 10.91 -7.76
C ALA A 163 7.26 9.54 -7.56
N PHE A 164 6.97 9.16 -6.30
CA PHE A 164 6.33 7.91 -5.95
C PHE A 164 4.81 7.91 -6.20
N MET A 165 4.22 9.09 -6.41
CA MET A 165 2.79 9.22 -6.63
C MET A 165 2.41 8.78 -8.03
N MET A 166 1.42 7.88 -8.15
CA MET A 166 0.89 7.32 -9.40
C MET A 166 2.02 6.79 -10.30
N ALA A 167 2.97 6.07 -9.70
CA ALA A 167 4.02 5.34 -10.41
C ALA A 167 3.61 3.87 -10.57
N GLY A 168 4.19 3.16 -11.55
CA GLY A 168 4.01 1.72 -11.68
C GLY A 168 5.12 0.97 -10.94
N THR A 169 6.33 1.08 -11.48
CA THR A 169 7.53 0.44 -10.97
C THR A 169 8.47 1.45 -10.31
N ILE A 170 9.51 0.97 -9.63
CA ILE A 170 10.53 1.84 -9.06
C ILE A 170 11.34 2.61 -10.12
N ASP A 171 11.44 2.05 -11.34
CA ASP A 171 12.08 2.75 -12.45
C ASP A 171 11.22 3.90 -12.97
N ASP A 172 9.89 3.75 -13.01
CA ASP A 172 8.98 4.87 -13.29
C ASP A 172 9.17 6.01 -12.26
N VAL A 173 9.44 5.68 -10.98
CA VAL A 173 9.73 6.67 -9.93
C VAL A 173 11.03 7.42 -10.24
N ARG A 174 12.10 6.72 -10.60
CA ARG A 174 13.38 7.34 -10.98
C ARG A 174 13.21 8.27 -12.18
N GLU A 175 12.52 7.82 -13.23
CA GLU A 175 12.24 8.63 -14.40
C GLU A 175 11.42 9.89 -14.07
N LYS A 176 10.43 9.77 -13.16
CA LYS A 176 9.68 10.93 -12.66
C LYS A 176 10.55 11.88 -11.85
N ALA A 177 11.39 11.36 -10.96
CA ALA A 177 12.31 12.15 -10.15
C ALA A 177 13.25 12.97 -11.05
N ASP A 178 13.79 12.36 -12.10
CA ASP A 178 14.64 13.03 -13.09
C ASP A 178 13.91 14.17 -13.82
N LYS A 179 12.63 13.99 -14.15
CA LYS A 179 11.80 15.04 -14.77
C LYS A 179 11.56 16.21 -13.82
N ILE A 180 11.24 15.91 -12.55
CA ILE A 180 11.05 16.93 -11.51
C ILE A 180 12.35 17.72 -11.31
N ALA A 181 13.50 17.05 -11.22
CA ALA A 181 14.80 17.70 -11.06
C ALA A 181 15.17 18.61 -12.25
N LYS A 182 14.71 18.27 -13.46
CA LYS A 182 14.90 19.06 -14.69
C LYS A 182 13.88 20.21 -14.85
N GLY A 183 12.95 20.38 -13.91
CA GLY A 183 11.97 21.47 -13.90
C GLY A 183 10.84 21.34 -14.93
N ALA A 184 10.50 20.10 -15.31
CA ALA A 184 9.37 19.81 -16.20
C ALA A 184 8.05 19.63 -15.43
#